data_AF-A0A956SC24-F1
#
_entry.id   AF-A0A956SC24-F1
#
_cell.length_a   1.000
_cell.length_b   1.000
_cell.length_c   1.000
_cell.angle_alpha   90.00
_cell.angle_beta   90.00
_cell.angle_gamma   90.00
#
_symmetry.space_group_name_H-M   'P 1'
#
loop_
_entity.id
_entity.type
_entity.pdbx_description
1 polymer ?
#
loop_
_entity_poly.entity_id
_entity_poly.type
_entity_poly.pdbx_seq_one_letter_code
_entity_poly.pdbx_strand_id
1 'polypeptide(L)'
;MMPTVIVNKMTAVHSKSNGTSICFPDVCKTPTPGGPIPIPYPNIAMSSDASDEVKKVKFEGAKLMGKGSKIKMSSGDEAGSAQGVVSSKIKGKAEFVNYSFDVKAGGKNVCRLADPMQQNMGTANGAGPAVFQPPNVAMEALAEYCEKTNEKPGDDEESNKTNWGKSGVAESHQPAFEEVAKSQGVLIFVRWSNPKCTEKQWIQRGHRP
;
A
#
# COMPACT_ATOMS: atom_id res chain seq x y z
N MET A 1 -4.76 -11.07 -5.62
CA MET A 1 -4.58 -11.80 -4.34
C MET A 1 -5.09 -10.89 -3.24
N MET A 2 -5.68 -11.45 -2.19
CA MET A 2 -6.15 -10.63 -1.07
C MET A 2 -4.93 -10.13 -0.26
N PRO A 3 -4.71 -8.82 -0.12
CA PRO A 3 -3.67 -8.25 0.74
C PRO A 3 -4.02 -8.53 2.21
N THR A 4 -3.03 -8.96 2.98
CA THR A 4 -3.15 -9.28 4.42
C THR A 4 -2.29 -8.37 5.28
N VAL A 5 -1.30 -7.68 4.70
CA VAL A 5 -0.48 -6.71 5.44
C VAL A 5 -1.23 -5.40 5.65
N ILE A 6 -1.43 -5.04 6.92
CA ILE A 6 -2.12 -3.82 7.35
C ILE A 6 -1.10 -2.76 7.80
N VAL A 7 -1.29 -1.54 7.31
CA VAL A 7 -0.51 -0.35 7.65
C VAL A 7 -1.48 0.77 8.01
N ASN A 8 -1.42 1.27 9.24
CA ASN A 8 -2.36 2.26 9.77
C ASN A 8 -3.85 1.89 9.56
N LYS A 9 -4.23 0.64 9.85
CA LYS A 9 -5.60 0.12 9.65
C LYS A 9 -6.07 0.13 8.19
N MET A 10 -5.15 0.20 7.23
CA MET A 10 -5.43 0.14 5.79
C MET A 10 -4.54 -0.92 5.16
N THR A 11 -5.02 -1.67 4.17
CA THR A 11 -4.21 -2.69 3.51
C THR A 11 -3.09 -2.04 2.69
N ALA A 12 -1.90 -2.64 2.68
CA ALA A 12 -0.78 -2.16 1.88
C ALA A 12 -0.97 -2.44 0.39
N VAL A 13 -0.58 -1.52 -0.50
CA VAL A 13 -0.79 -1.66 -1.95
C VAL A 13 0.43 -2.27 -2.63
N HIS A 14 0.23 -3.28 -3.47
CA HIS A 14 1.27 -3.93 -4.26
C HIS A 14 0.69 -4.45 -5.59
N SER A 15 1.55 -4.91 -6.50
CA SER A 15 1.13 -5.37 -7.84
C SER A 15 0.19 -6.59 -7.87
N LYS A 16 -0.01 -7.25 -6.72
CA LYS A 16 -0.93 -8.40 -6.58
C LYS A 16 -2.12 -8.11 -5.67
N SER A 17 -2.26 -6.89 -5.15
CA SER A 17 -3.30 -6.55 -4.17
C SER A 17 -4.68 -6.30 -4.78
N ASN A 18 -4.79 -6.33 -6.12
CA ASN A 18 -6.01 -6.02 -6.86
C ASN A 18 -6.54 -4.60 -6.61
N GLY A 19 -5.64 -3.64 -6.41
CA GLY A 19 -6.00 -2.23 -6.23
C GLY A 19 -6.46 -1.59 -7.53
N THR A 20 -7.57 -0.84 -7.46
CA THR A 20 -8.14 -0.12 -8.59
C THR A 20 -8.46 1.30 -8.17
N SER A 21 -8.04 2.28 -8.97
CA SER A 21 -8.37 3.69 -8.80
C SER A 21 -9.16 4.13 -10.03
N ILE A 22 -10.38 4.62 -9.82
CA ILE A 22 -11.30 5.02 -10.91
C ILE A 22 -11.52 6.52 -10.81
N CYS A 23 -11.06 7.28 -11.80
CA CYS A 23 -11.42 8.69 -11.99
C CYS A 23 -12.63 8.79 -12.91
N PHE A 24 -13.69 9.47 -12.47
CA PHE A 24 -14.84 9.81 -13.30
C PHE A 24 -15.47 11.12 -12.79
N PRO A 25 -15.86 12.06 -13.67
CA PRO A 25 -15.70 12.03 -15.13
C PRO A 25 -14.33 12.53 -15.60
N ASP A 26 -13.69 11.81 -16.53
CA ASP A 26 -12.57 12.31 -17.34
C ASP A 26 -13.12 12.82 -18.68
N VAL A 27 -13.30 14.13 -18.81
CA VAL A 27 -13.92 14.73 -20.00
C VAL A 27 -12.89 14.86 -21.11
N CYS A 28 -13.02 14.03 -22.14
CA CYS A 28 -12.16 14.05 -23.32
C CYS A 28 -12.91 14.55 -24.55
N LYS A 29 -12.17 15.11 -25.50
CA LYS A 29 -12.70 15.48 -26.82
C LYS A 29 -12.79 14.23 -27.68
N THR A 30 -14.01 13.85 -28.04
CA THR A 30 -14.29 12.67 -28.87
C THR A 30 -14.57 13.10 -30.30
N PRO A 31 -13.83 12.58 -31.30
CA PRO A 31 -14.11 12.87 -32.70
C PRO A 31 -15.52 12.46 -33.10
N THR A 32 -16.24 13.37 -33.76
CA THR A 32 -17.52 13.08 -34.41
C THR A 32 -17.51 13.69 -35.82
N PRO A 33 -18.44 13.31 -36.71
CA PRO A 33 -18.56 13.91 -38.04
C PRO A 33 -18.74 15.44 -38.03
N GLY A 34 -19.30 16.01 -36.94
CA GLY A 34 -19.49 17.46 -36.77
C GLY A 34 -18.35 18.18 -36.05
N GLY A 35 -17.24 17.49 -35.75
CA GLY A 35 -16.12 18.00 -34.95
C GLY A 35 -16.04 17.37 -33.55
N PRO A 36 -14.93 17.57 -32.81
CA PRO A 36 -14.77 16.96 -31.49
C PRO A 36 -15.75 17.54 -30.45
N ILE A 37 -16.47 16.67 -29.75
CA ILE A 37 -17.37 17.05 -28.65
C ILE A 37 -16.84 16.53 -27.30
N PRO A 38 -17.08 17.23 -26.18
CA PRO A 38 -16.68 16.74 -24.85
C PRO A 38 -17.56 15.57 -24.40
N ILE A 39 -16.97 14.42 -24.13
CA ILE A 39 -17.66 13.22 -23.60
C ILE A 39 -16.96 12.78 -22.30
N PRO A 40 -17.73 12.50 -21.21
CA PRO A 40 -17.18 11.96 -19.98
C PRO A 40 -16.82 10.48 -20.12
N TYR A 41 -15.56 10.13 -19.84
CA TYR A 41 -15.05 8.77 -19.80
C TYR A 41 -14.62 8.35 -18.39
N PRO A 42 -14.63 7.06 -18.06
CA PRO A 42 -13.91 6.54 -16.91
C PRO A 42 -12.41 6.49 -17.21
N ASN A 43 -11.59 6.75 -16.21
CA ASN A 43 -10.16 6.50 -16.26
C ASN A 43 -9.76 5.57 -15.11
N ILE A 44 -9.23 4.40 -15.44
CA ILE A 44 -9.02 3.29 -14.50
C ILE A 44 -7.53 2.99 -14.45
N ALA A 45 -6.95 3.10 -13.25
CA ALA A 45 -5.58 2.70 -12.97
C ALA A 45 -5.58 1.45 -12.07
N MET A 46 -4.85 0.42 -12.47
CA MET A 46 -4.78 -0.85 -11.74
C MET A 46 -3.41 -1.06 -11.10
N SER A 47 -3.37 -1.50 -9.84
CA SER A 47 -2.12 -1.75 -9.11
C SER A 47 -1.27 -2.84 -9.77
N SER A 48 -1.88 -3.71 -10.59
CA SER A 48 -1.17 -4.72 -11.39
C SER A 48 -0.12 -4.14 -12.34
N ASP A 49 -0.28 -2.88 -12.77
CA ASP A 49 0.70 -2.16 -13.59
C ASP A 49 1.60 -1.22 -12.76
N ALA A 50 1.88 -1.61 -11.50
CA ALA A 50 2.81 -0.90 -10.64
C ALA A 50 4.22 -0.82 -11.23
N SER A 51 4.90 0.28 -10.90
CA SER A 51 6.30 0.54 -11.20
C SER A 51 6.93 1.42 -10.14
N ASP A 52 8.27 1.47 -10.14
CA ASP A 52 9.07 2.17 -9.13
C ASP A 52 8.78 1.72 -7.68
N GLU A 53 8.44 0.43 -7.54
CA GLU A 53 8.18 -0.27 -6.27
C GLU A 53 9.44 -0.31 -5.38
N VAL A 54 9.24 -0.58 -4.08
CA VAL A 54 10.32 -0.76 -3.12
C VAL A 54 11.18 -1.98 -3.49
N LYS A 55 12.49 -1.78 -3.68
CA LYS A 55 13.39 -2.81 -4.27
C LYS A 55 13.47 -4.11 -3.47
N LYS A 56 13.53 -4.03 -2.13
CA LYS A 56 13.87 -5.16 -1.24
C LYS A 56 12.73 -5.64 -0.34
N VAL A 57 11.60 -4.93 -0.31
CA VAL A 57 10.46 -5.27 0.57
C VAL A 57 9.36 -5.86 -0.29
N LYS A 58 8.92 -7.05 0.09
CA LYS A 58 7.81 -7.74 -0.55
C LYS A 58 6.73 -8.04 0.46
N PHE A 59 5.49 -7.78 0.10
CA PHE A 59 4.31 -8.29 0.78
C PHE A 59 3.57 -9.22 -0.20
N GLU A 60 3.07 -10.35 0.30
CA GLU A 60 2.34 -11.35 -0.50
C GLU A 60 3.10 -11.77 -1.80
N GLY A 61 4.43 -11.82 -1.72
CA GLY A 61 5.31 -12.18 -2.83
C GLY A 61 5.46 -11.12 -3.94
N ALA A 62 4.86 -9.94 -3.79
CA ALA A 62 4.97 -8.80 -4.70
C ALA A 62 5.78 -7.67 -4.05
N LYS A 63 6.44 -6.83 -4.84
CA LYS A 63 7.13 -5.65 -4.30
C LYS A 63 6.10 -4.63 -3.84
N LEU A 64 6.38 -4.00 -2.71
CA LEU A 64 5.49 -3.02 -2.12
C LEU A 64 5.51 -1.70 -2.89
N MET A 65 4.36 -1.05 -3.07
CA MET A 65 4.29 0.35 -3.52
C MET A 65 4.57 1.29 -2.34
N GLY A 66 5.52 2.20 -2.54
CA GLY A 66 5.84 3.24 -1.56
C GLY A 66 5.91 4.60 -2.21
N LYS A 67 6.26 5.63 -1.43
CA LYS A 67 6.43 7.00 -1.93
C LYS A 67 7.27 7.05 -3.22
N GLY A 68 6.69 7.62 -4.26
CA GLY A 68 7.27 7.71 -5.61
C GLY A 68 7.05 6.48 -6.50
N SER A 69 6.33 5.46 -6.04
CA SER A 69 5.80 4.41 -6.91
C SER A 69 4.62 4.94 -7.73
N LYS A 70 4.41 4.37 -8.92
CA LYS A 70 3.39 4.80 -9.89
C LYS A 70 2.76 3.61 -10.58
N ILE A 71 1.51 3.75 -11.02
CA ILE A 71 0.88 2.85 -11.99
C ILE A 71 1.26 3.38 -13.37
N LYS A 72 1.86 2.56 -14.24
CA LYS A 72 2.47 3.08 -15.49
C LYS A 72 1.42 3.66 -16.42
N MET A 73 0.29 2.97 -16.57
CA MET A 73 -0.78 3.37 -17.48
C MET A 73 -2.17 3.21 -16.85
N SER A 74 -3.03 4.18 -17.12
CA SER A 74 -4.47 4.12 -16.92
C SER A 74 -5.22 3.95 -18.26
N SER A 75 -6.47 3.50 -18.21
CA SER A 75 -7.29 3.14 -19.39
C SER A 75 -8.77 3.47 -19.20
N GLY A 76 -9.55 3.55 -20.28
CA GLY A 76 -11.00 3.82 -20.29
C GLY A 76 -11.40 5.09 -21.02
N ASP A 77 -10.44 5.96 -21.36
CA ASP A 77 -10.58 7.25 -22.02
C ASP A 77 -10.16 7.24 -23.51
N GLU A 78 -9.90 6.05 -24.09
CA GLU A 78 -9.33 5.88 -25.43
C GLU A 78 -10.18 6.45 -26.56
N ALA A 79 -11.51 6.42 -26.41
CA ALA A 79 -12.43 6.94 -27.41
C ALA A 79 -12.37 8.47 -27.52
N GLY A 80 -11.87 9.16 -26.47
CA GLY A 80 -11.60 10.59 -26.46
C GLY A 80 -10.31 10.98 -27.18
N SER A 81 -10.05 10.42 -28.37
CA SER A 81 -8.74 10.46 -29.03
C SER A 81 -8.23 11.85 -29.41
N ALA A 82 -9.07 12.89 -29.32
CA ALA A 82 -8.66 14.30 -29.42
C ALA A 82 -8.27 14.92 -28.06
N GLN A 83 -7.96 14.08 -27.07
CA GLN A 83 -7.40 14.39 -25.75
C GLN A 83 -8.36 15.02 -24.72
N GLY A 84 -8.00 14.92 -23.44
CA GLY A 84 -8.70 15.55 -22.32
C GLY A 84 -8.88 17.05 -22.50
N VAL A 85 -10.05 17.59 -22.17
CA VAL A 85 -10.35 19.04 -22.27
C VAL A 85 -9.40 19.86 -21.39
N VAL A 86 -9.05 19.34 -20.22
CA VAL A 86 -8.15 19.98 -19.25
C VAL A 86 -6.74 19.39 -19.29
N SER A 87 -6.62 18.06 -19.36
CA SER A 87 -5.32 17.37 -19.26
C SER A 87 -4.52 17.34 -20.57
N SER A 88 -5.17 17.56 -21.73
CA SER A 88 -4.60 17.34 -23.07
C SER A 88 -3.93 15.96 -23.22
N LYS A 89 -4.37 14.96 -22.46
CA LYS A 89 -3.87 13.58 -22.51
C LYS A 89 -5.05 12.62 -22.55
N ILE A 90 -4.84 11.51 -23.26
CA ILE A 90 -5.60 10.27 -23.11
C ILE A 90 -4.61 9.25 -22.58
N LYS A 91 -4.98 8.54 -21.51
CA LYS A 91 -4.09 7.69 -20.72
C LYS A 91 -2.93 8.43 -20.06
N GLY A 92 -2.49 7.90 -18.93
CA GLY A 92 -1.25 8.34 -18.32
C GLY A 92 -0.87 7.55 -17.09
N LYS A 93 0.26 7.92 -16.51
CA LYS A 93 0.66 7.39 -15.21
C LYS A 93 -0.31 7.85 -14.12
N ALA A 94 -0.54 6.99 -13.14
CA ALA A 94 -1.19 7.36 -11.89
C ALA A 94 -0.18 7.36 -10.74
N GLU A 95 -0.14 8.44 -9.96
CA GLU A 95 0.82 8.64 -8.87
C GLU A 95 0.11 8.88 -7.54
N PHE A 96 0.62 8.28 -6.48
CA PHE A 96 0.09 8.50 -5.12
C PHE A 96 0.40 9.92 -4.64
N VAL A 97 -0.62 10.66 -4.20
CA VAL A 97 -0.44 11.97 -3.57
C VAL A 97 -0.38 11.88 -2.04
N ASN A 98 -0.90 10.79 -1.47
CA ASN A 98 -0.78 10.47 -0.05
C ASN A 98 -0.21 9.07 0.20
N TYR A 99 0.31 8.87 1.40
CA TYR A 99 0.94 7.63 1.87
C TYR A 99 0.98 7.64 3.40
N SER A 100 1.33 6.51 4.02
CA SER A 100 1.52 6.43 5.47
C SER A 100 2.44 7.53 6.01
N PHE A 101 2.10 8.17 7.13
CA PHE A 101 2.92 9.24 7.72
C PHE A 101 4.10 8.70 8.54
N ASP A 102 3.94 7.51 9.11
CA ASP A 102 4.81 6.93 10.14
C ASP A 102 5.43 5.59 9.72
N VAL A 103 4.76 4.79 8.88
CA VAL A 103 5.26 3.50 8.42
C VAL A 103 6.02 3.65 7.10
N LYS A 104 7.29 3.24 7.14
CA LYS A 104 8.20 3.25 6.00
C LYS A 104 8.76 1.85 5.72
N ALA A 105 8.93 1.55 4.44
CA ALA A 105 9.53 0.33 3.93
C ALA A 105 10.61 0.68 2.90
N GLY A 106 11.84 0.21 3.13
CA GLY A 106 12.98 0.57 2.27
C GLY A 106 13.23 2.08 2.20
N GLY A 107 12.97 2.80 3.30
CA GLY A 107 13.10 4.27 3.39
C GLY A 107 11.95 5.07 2.78
N LYS A 108 10.96 4.41 2.16
CA LYS A 108 9.81 5.05 1.53
C LYS A 108 8.54 4.83 2.35
N ASN A 109 7.72 5.86 2.52
CA ASN A 109 6.40 5.74 3.13
C ASN A 109 5.52 4.76 2.36
N VAL A 110 4.72 3.95 3.05
CA VAL A 110 3.92 2.89 2.42
C VAL A 110 2.65 3.46 1.79
N CYS A 111 2.32 3.07 0.56
CA CYS A 111 1.03 3.37 -0.07
C CYS A 111 -0.03 2.35 0.40
N ARG A 112 -1.23 2.84 0.72
CA ARG A 112 -2.29 2.06 1.38
C ARG A 112 -3.62 2.18 0.65
N LEU A 113 -4.55 1.30 0.99
CA LEU A 113 -5.97 1.44 0.69
C LEU A 113 -6.45 2.86 1.03
N ALA A 114 -7.28 3.41 0.15
CA ALA A 114 -7.87 4.74 0.25
C ALA A 114 -6.87 5.91 0.17
N ASP A 115 -5.58 5.67 -0.08
CA ASP A 115 -4.66 6.78 -0.37
C ASP A 115 -5.01 7.39 -1.75
N PRO A 116 -5.25 8.72 -1.84
CA PRO A 116 -5.56 9.40 -3.09
C PRO A 116 -4.43 9.31 -4.12
N MET A 117 -4.82 9.22 -5.40
CA MET A 117 -3.92 9.20 -6.55
C MET A 117 -4.28 10.31 -7.56
N GLN A 118 -3.27 10.82 -8.25
CA GLN A 118 -3.43 11.69 -9.41
C GLN A 118 -3.29 10.86 -10.68
N GLN A 119 -4.25 10.95 -11.60
CA GLN A 119 -4.23 10.24 -12.89
C GLN A 119 -3.99 11.20 -14.06
N ASN A 120 -3.59 10.69 -15.23
CA ASN A 120 -3.38 11.44 -16.47
C ASN A 120 -2.39 12.62 -16.42
N MET A 121 -1.45 12.64 -15.45
CA MET A 121 -0.50 13.75 -15.23
C MET A 121 -1.16 15.16 -15.09
N GLY A 122 -2.47 15.23 -14.84
CA GLY A 122 -3.23 16.49 -14.78
C GLY A 122 -3.08 17.20 -13.45
N THR A 123 -3.09 18.53 -13.44
CA THR A 123 -2.92 19.40 -12.25
C THR A 123 -3.91 19.06 -11.12
N ALA A 124 -3.43 19.21 -9.88
CA ALA A 124 -4.12 18.94 -8.62
C ALA A 124 -5.34 19.85 -8.35
N ASN A 125 -6.38 19.77 -9.17
CA ASN A 125 -7.59 20.58 -9.02
C ASN A 125 -8.74 19.82 -8.32
N GLY A 126 -8.45 18.69 -7.68
CA GLY A 126 -9.40 17.94 -6.86
C GLY A 126 -8.72 16.81 -6.10
N ALA A 127 -9.37 16.28 -5.06
CA ALA A 127 -8.95 15.04 -4.41
C ALA A 127 -9.00 13.93 -5.47
N GLY A 128 -7.84 13.55 -5.98
CA GLY A 128 -7.74 12.53 -7.02
C GLY A 128 -8.22 11.17 -6.49
N PRO A 129 -8.70 10.28 -7.37
CA PRO A 129 -9.37 9.05 -6.97
C PRO A 129 -8.47 8.20 -6.07
N ALA A 130 -9.03 7.73 -4.97
CA ALA A 130 -8.31 6.84 -4.07
C ALA A 130 -8.16 5.45 -4.67
N VAL A 131 -7.04 4.77 -4.37
CA VAL A 131 -6.93 3.35 -4.70
C VAL A 131 -7.81 2.53 -3.76
N PHE A 132 -8.59 1.63 -4.34
CA PHE A 132 -9.45 0.74 -3.59
C PHE A 132 -9.07 -0.72 -3.86
N GLN A 133 -8.93 -1.51 -2.80
CA GLN A 133 -8.54 -2.91 -2.90
C GLN A 133 -9.28 -3.73 -1.84
N PRO A 134 -9.73 -4.95 -2.15
CA PRO A 134 -10.28 -5.84 -1.13
C PRO A 134 -9.17 -6.23 -0.14
N PRO A 135 -9.48 -6.57 1.12
CA PRO A 135 -10.73 -6.29 1.81
C PRO A 135 -10.89 -4.78 2.05
N ASN A 136 -12.11 -4.29 1.84
CA ASN A 136 -12.44 -2.87 1.98
C ASN A 136 -12.44 -2.43 3.47
N VAL A 137 -12.49 -3.39 4.39
CA VAL A 137 -12.38 -3.21 5.84
C VAL A 137 -11.20 -4.05 6.33
N ALA A 138 -10.04 -3.40 6.49
CA ALA A 138 -8.79 -4.05 6.88
C ALA A 138 -8.85 -4.79 8.24
N MET A 139 -9.69 -4.32 9.16
CA MET A 139 -9.81 -4.90 10.50
C MET A 139 -10.70 -6.15 10.57
N GLU A 140 -11.72 -6.24 9.72
CA GLU A 140 -12.66 -7.38 9.74
C GLU A 140 -12.02 -8.61 9.09
N ALA A 141 -11.21 -8.40 8.05
CA ALA A 141 -10.37 -9.45 7.46
C ALA A 141 -9.25 -9.95 8.40
N LEU A 142 -8.90 -9.19 9.44
CA LEU A 142 -7.94 -9.62 10.45
C LEU A 142 -8.51 -10.77 11.30
N ALA A 143 -9.81 -10.72 11.62
CA ALA A 143 -10.47 -11.74 12.44
C ALA A 143 -10.50 -13.10 11.72
N GLU A 144 -10.84 -13.12 10.43
CA GLU A 144 -10.91 -14.35 9.64
C GLU A 144 -9.53 -14.98 9.39
N TYR A 145 -8.46 -14.16 9.26
CA TYR A 145 -7.10 -14.68 9.11
C TYR A 145 -6.49 -15.16 10.44
N CYS A 146 -6.95 -14.61 11.57
CA CYS A 146 -6.56 -15.05 12.91
C CYS A 146 -7.05 -16.47 13.20
N GLU A 147 -8.18 -16.89 12.63
CA GLU A 147 -8.65 -18.28 12.73
C GLU A 147 -7.69 -19.27 12.05
N LYS A 148 -7.09 -18.91 10.90
CA LYS A 148 -6.09 -19.75 10.22
C LYS A 148 -4.77 -19.88 10.98
N THR A 149 -4.43 -18.92 11.84
CA THR A 149 -3.29 -19.08 12.76
C THR A 149 -3.57 -20.08 13.88
N ASN A 150 -4.83 -20.38 14.18
CA ASN A 150 -5.21 -21.47 15.09
C ASN A 150 -5.13 -22.86 14.44
N GLU A 151 -4.94 -22.95 13.12
CA GLU A 151 -4.87 -24.24 12.38
C GLU A 151 -3.44 -24.74 12.12
N LYS A 152 -2.40 -24.20 12.78
CA LYS A 152 -1.08 -24.85 12.79
C LYS A 152 -1.00 -25.95 13.85
N PRO A 153 -0.31 -27.06 13.54
CA PRO A 153 -0.44 -28.33 14.23
C PRO A 153 0.26 -28.30 15.59
N GLY A 154 -0.44 -28.81 16.61
CA GLY A 154 0.14 -29.16 17.91
C GLY A 154 0.04 -28.04 18.94
N ASP A 155 -0.69 -28.31 20.01
CA ASP A 155 -0.74 -27.57 21.26
C ASP A 155 0.60 -27.68 22.02
N ASP A 156 1.71 -27.42 21.34
CA ASP A 156 3.03 -27.45 21.93
C ASP A 156 3.24 -26.08 22.61
N GLU A 157 3.32 -26.06 23.95
CA GLU A 157 3.63 -24.89 24.80
C GLU A 157 4.85 -24.07 24.34
N GLU A 158 5.67 -24.62 23.45
CA GLU A 158 6.86 -24.00 22.89
C GLU A 158 6.58 -23.04 21.72
N SER A 159 5.46 -23.22 21.00
CA SER A 159 5.05 -22.37 19.86
C SER A 159 4.52 -20.99 20.27
N ASN A 160 4.06 -20.86 21.52
CA ASN A 160 3.55 -19.62 22.14
C ASN A 160 4.63 -18.80 22.86
N LYS A 161 5.91 -19.23 22.82
CA LYS A 161 7.00 -18.49 23.47
C LYS A 161 7.51 -17.39 22.54
N THR A 162 7.50 -16.16 23.04
CA THR A 162 8.21 -15.03 22.42
C THR A 162 9.71 -15.33 22.38
N ASN A 163 10.21 -15.73 21.21
CA ASN A 163 11.63 -16.01 21.04
C ASN A 163 12.40 -14.71 20.75
N TRP A 164 12.71 -13.98 21.82
CA TRP A 164 13.49 -12.74 21.72
C TRP A 164 14.96 -12.97 21.34
N GLY A 165 15.48 -14.19 21.51
CA GLY A 165 16.89 -14.57 21.48
C GLY A 165 17.81 -13.66 20.66
N LYS A 166 18.07 -14.01 19.39
CA LYS A 166 18.92 -13.19 18.50
C LYS A 166 18.16 -12.09 17.78
N SER A 167 16.92 -11.76 18.17
CA SER A 167 16.04 -10.85 17.41
C SER A 167 16.65 -9.47 17.16
N GLY A 168 17.50 -9.00 18.09
CA GLY A 168 18.03 -7.64 18.09
C GLY A 168 17.00 -6.59 18.51
N VAL A 169 15.82 -7.00 19.00
CA VAL A 169 14.86 -6.10 19.64
C VAL A 169 15.37 -5.74 21.03
N ALA A 170 15.51 -4.44 21.29
CA ALA A 170 15.95 -3.94 22.60
C ALA A 170 15.05 -4.47 23.71
N GLU A 171 15.64 -4.97 24.81
CA GLU A 171 14.91 -5.52 25.96
C GLU A 171 13.86 -4.54 26.50
N SER A 172 14.19 -3.25 26.53
CA SER A 172 13.26 -2.18 26.94
C SER A 172 12.02 -2.04 26.06
N HIS A 173 12.02 -2.55 24.83
CA HIS A 173 10.89 -2.49 23.90
C HIS A 173 10.08 -3.79 23.86
N GLN A 174 10.63 -4.91 24.34
CA GLN A 174 9.97 -6.21 24.28
C GLN A 174 8.59 -6.22 24.97
N PRO A 175 8.40 -5.64 26.17
CA PRO A 175 7.09 -5.61 26.82
C PRO A 175 6.01 -4.92 25.98
N ALA A 176 6.35 -3.85 25.27
CA ALA A 176 5.41 -3.12 24.42
C ALA A 176 4.96 -3.97 23.21
N PHE A 177 5.86 -4.78 22.64
CA PHE A 177 5.48 -5.73 21.59
C PHE A 177 4.55 -6.81 22.12
N GLU A 178 4.82 -7.35 23.31
CA GLU A 178 3.98 -8.38 23.92
C GLU A 178 2.59 -7.85 24.27
N GLU A 179 2.50 -6.61 24.76
CA GLU A 179 1.24 -5.93 25.05
C GLU A 179 0.39 -5.77 23.78
N VAL A 180 0.99 -5.31 22.68
CA VAL A 180 0.29 -5.16 21.40
C VAL A 180 -0.13 -6.51 20.84
N ALA A 181 0.75 -7.52 20.89
CA ALA A 181 0.45 -8.87 20.41
C ALA A 181 -0.76 -9.46 21.15
N LYS A 182 -0.79 -9.34 22.48
CA LYS A 182 -1.88 -9.86 23.32
C LYS A 182 -3.15 -9.04 23.18
N SER A 183 -3.07 -7.71 23.22
CA SER A 183 -4.26 -6.84 23.19
C SER A 183 -4.99 -6.85 21.84
N GLN A 184 -4.25 -7.04 20.75
CA GLN A 184 -4.81 -7.08 19.39
C GLN A 184 -5.00 -8.51 18.87
N GLY A 185 -4.55 -9.54 19.60
CA GLY A 185 -4.60 -10.93 19.13
C GLY A 185 -3.80 -11.15 17.86
N VAL A 186 -2.62 -10.53 17.73
CA VAL A 186 -1.82 -10.56 16.49
C VAL A 186 -0.45 -11.22 16.69
N LEU A 187 0.02 -11.89 15.64
CA LEU A 187 1.39 -12.40 15.58
C LEU A 187 2.34 -11.34 15.00
N ILE A 188 3.35 -10.94 15.77
CA ILE A 188 4.32 -9.92 15.36
C ILE A 188 5.61 -10.58 14.87
N PHE A 189 5.95 -10.36 13.61
CA PHE A 189 7.24 -10.76 13.04
C PHE A 189 8.17 -9.56 12.92
N VAL A 190 9.29 -9.59 13.64
CA VAL A 190 10.34 -8.57 13.54
C VAL A 190 11.54 -9.14 12.80
N ARG A 191 12.09 -8.39 11.84
CA ARG A 191 13.36 -8.78 11.22
C ARG A 191 14.51 -8.61 12.21
N TRP A 192 15.55 -9.42 12.01
CA TRP A 192 16.81 -9.28 12.72
C TRP A 192 17.33 -7.85 12.69
N SER A 193 17.49 -7.25 13.87
CA SER A 193 18.12 -5.95 14.03
C SER A 193 19.61 -6.13 14.33
N ASN A 194 20.46 -5.27 13.76
CA ASN A 194 21.90 -5.34 13.98
C ASN A 194 22.22 -5.16 15.48
N PRO A 195 22.89 -6.13 16.14
CA PRO A 195 23.19 -6.08 17.57
C PRO A 195 23.94 -4.81 17.98
N LYS A 196 24.78 -4.25 17.10
CA LYS A 196 25.47 -2.98 17.38
C LYS A 196 24.51 -1.84 17.72
N CYS A 197 23.28 -1.86 17.19
CA CYS A 197 22.28 -0.83 17.42
C CYS A 197 21.66 -0.92 18.83
N THR A 198 21.57 -2.12 19.40
CA THR A 198 21.06 -2.36 20.76
C THR A 198 22.18 -2.33 21.79
N GLU A 199 23.34 -2.93 21.50
CA GLU A 199 24.54 -2.94 22.36
C GLU A 199 25.04 -1.52 22.64
N LYS A 200 25.11 -0.66 21.60
CA LYS A 200 25.50 0.75 21.77
C LYS A 200 24.34 1.65 22.20
N GLN A 201 23.18 1.07 22.48
CA GLN A 201 21.96 1.77 22.87
C GLN A 201 21.49 2.84 21.87
N TRP A 202 21.84 2.72 20.58
CA TRP A 202 21.48 3.71 19.57
C TRP A 202 19.96 3.79 19.40
N ILE A 203 19.28 2.64 19.42
CA ILE A 203 17.83 2.54 19.32
C ILE A 203 17.17 3.18 20.56
N GLN A 204 17.63 2.84 21.76
CA GLN A 204 17.09 3.35 23.02
C GLN A 204 17.31 4.86 23.18
N ARG A 205 18.37 5.40 22.58
CA ARG A 205 18.67 6.84 22.54
C ARG A 205 17.94 7.59 21.41
N GLY A 206 17.08 6.90 20.65
CA GLY A 206 16.33 7.51 19.56
C GLY A 206 17.19 7.95 18.37
N HIS A 207 18.38 7.37 18.20
CA HIS A 207 19.26 7.68 17.08
C HIS A 207 18.58 7.24 15.76
N ARG A 208 18.37 8.21 14.86
CA ARG A 208 17.83 7.98 13.52
C ARG A 208 18.96 8.21 12.51
N PRO A 209 19.44 7.16 11.81
CA PRO A 209 20.41 7.34 10.73
C PRO A 209 19.82 8.12 9.55
#